data_AF-A0A812USW3-F1
#
_entry.id   AF-A0A812USW3-F1
#
_cell.length_a   1.000
_cell.length_b   1.000
_cell.length_c   1.000
_cell.angle_alpha   90.00
_cell.angle_beta   90.00
_cell.angle_gamma   90.00
#
_symmetry.space_group_name_H-M   'P 1'
#
loop_
_entity.id
_entity.type
_entity.pdbx_description
1 polymer ?
#
loop_
_entity_poly.entity_id
_entity_poly.type
_entity_poly.pdbx_seq_one_letter_code
_entity_poly.pdbx_strand_id
1 'polypeptide(L)'
;MNWKPIFLNGPRHYGQPVPLLMQAPQLPGVWRAFNNAEAAFQALKFWDQANDFEPLSGPAAFFKYRSMQGHADFEYAGFGSNWKAMASVLEVKFAPGTLMAELLDLTGDAFLLEHNEIPGRDCIWSDNQQGDGLNWLGLQLMLLREQPRKSRFWSAWLLRHCDRQTGDVDEVWRNSVQRAAARLKGATGVRSGR
;
A
#
# COMPACT_ATOMS: atom_id res chain seq x y z
N MET A 1 -20.05 11.27 1.58
CA MET A 1 -19.82 10.60 2.87
C MET A 1 -18.45 11.01 3.39
N ASN A 2 -18.39 11.66 4.56
CA ASN A 2 -17.13 12.01 5.22
C ASN A 2 -16.70 10.82 6.08
N TRP A 3 -15.73 10.04 5.61
CA TRP A 3 -15.10 8.97 6.39
C TRP A 3 -14.09 9.59 7.37
N LYS A 4 -14.17 9.25 8.66
CA LYS A 4 -13.16 9.56 9.66
C LYS A 4 -12.76 8.26 10.35
N PRO A 5 -11.49 7.83 10.28
CA PRO A 5 -11.03 6.68 11.06
C PRO A 5 -11.14 6.99 12.56
N ILE A 6 -11.59 6.01 13.34
CA ILE A 6 -11.64 6.07 14.80
C ILE A 6 -10.29 5.59 15.33
N PHE A 7 -9.54 6.48 15.95
CA PHE A 7 -8.25 6.16 16.57
C PHE A 7 -8.47 5.67 18.01
N LEU A 8 -8.16 4.40 18.29
CA LEU A 8 -8.06 3.89 19.65
C LEU A 8 -6.69 4.28 20.22
N ASN A 9 -6.62 5.43 20.89
CA ASN A 9 -5.42 5.83 21.64
C ASN A 9 -5.32 5.00 22.94
N GLY A 10 -4.79 3.78 22.81
CA GLY A 10 -4.37 2.94 23.94
C GLY A 10 -2.91 3.23 24.36
N PRO A 11 -2.48 2.79 25.55
CA PRO A 11 -1.12 2.99 26.04
C PRO A 11 -0.08 2.40 25.09
N ARG A 12 1.03 3.13 24.90
CA ARG A 12 2.14 2.78 24.01
C ARG A 12 2.88 1.56 24.55
N HIS A 13 2.47 0.37 24.14
CA HIS A 13 3.26 -0.85 24.32
C HIS A 13 4.31 -0.91 23.21
N TYR A 14 5.54 -0.51 23.55
CA TYR A 14 6.69 -0.73 22.69
C TYR A 14 6.85 -2.24 22.42
N GLY A 15 6.68 -2.66 21.17
CA GLY A 15 7.13 -3.97 20.68
C GLY A 15 6.08 -4.98 20.21
N GLN A 16 4.77 -4.68 20.27
CA GLN A 16 3.75 -5.56 19.67
C GLN A 16 3.08 -4.88 18.46
N PRO A 17 2.99 -5.55 17.29
CA PRO A 17 2.26 -5.01 16.16
C PRO A 17 0.78 -4.87 16.51
N VAL A 18 0.25 -3.65 16.39
CA VAL A 18 -1.18 -3.40 16.57
C VAL A 18 -1.92 -3.93 15.34
N PRO A 19 -2.98 -4.74 15.49
CA PRO A 19 -3.77 -5.22 14.36
C PRO A 19 -4.35 -4.07 13.53
N LEU A 20 -4.42 -4.27 12.22
CA LEU A 20 -5.10 -3.37 11.29
C LEU A 20 -6.61 -3.60 11.40
N LEU A 21 -7.30 -2.67 12.06
CA LEU A 21 -8.75 -2.69 12.17
C LEU A 21 -9.38 -2.14 10.90
N MET A 22 -10.07 -2.99 10.16
CA MET A 22 -10.70 -2.67 8.88
C MET A 22 -12.19 -2.93 8.95
N GLN A 23 -12.95 -2.13 8.22
CA GLN A 23 -14.36 -2.34 7.94
C GLN A 23 -14.55 -2.19 6.43
N ALA A 24 -15.27 -3.15 5.83
CA ALA A 24 -15.62 -3.07 4.42
C ALA A 24 -16.86 -2.20 4.20
N PRO A 25 -16.88 -1.32 3.19
CA PRO A 25 -18.04 -0.52 2.83
C PRO A 25 -19.32 -1.34 2.58
N GLN A 26 -19.20 -2.55 2.04
CA GLN A 26 -20.37 -3.40 1.76
C GLN A 26 -21.08 -3.95 3.00
N LEU A 27 -20.36 -4.09 4.12
CA LEU A 27 -20.90 -4.52 5.42
C LEU A 27 -20.52 -3.52 6.52
N PRO A 28 -21.16 -2.33 6.56
CA PRO A 28 -20.94 -1.37 7.63
C PRO A 28 -21.27 -1.97 9.01
N GLY A 29 -20.49 -1.60 10.02
CA GLY A 29 -20.61 -2.10 11.38
C GLY A 29 -19.79 -3.35 11.70
N VAL A 30 -19.33 -4.11 10.69
CA VAL A 30 -18.50 -5.31 10.90
C VAL A 30 -17.01 -4.97 10.80
N TRP A 31 -16.30 -5.08 11.92
CA TRP A 31 -14.87 -4.84 12.01
C TRP A 31 -14.08 -6.15 12.00
N ARG A 32 -12.94 -6.14 11.31
CA ARG A 32 -11.99 -7.25 11.20
C ARG A 32 -10.60 -6.76 11.61
N ALA A 33 -9.83 -7.62 12.28
CA ALA A 33 -8.51 -7.27 12.80
C ALA A 33 -7.42 -8.11 12.12
N PHE A 34 -6.59 -7.47 11.29
CA PHE A 34 -5.57 -8.19 10.51
C PHE A 34 -4.17 -7.97 11.06
N ASN A 35 -3.35 -9.03 11.10
CA ASN A 35 -1.97 -8.95 11.58
C ASN A 35 -1.04 -8.13 10.67
N ASN A 36 -1.39 -7.94 9.40
CA ASN A 36 -0.58 -7.19 8.43
C ASN A 36 -1.41 -6.70 7.23
N ALA A 37 -0.80 -5.82 6.44
CA ALA A 37 -1.45 -5.20 5.28
C ALA A 37 -1.77 -6.19 4.15
N GLU A 38 -0.91 -7.19 3.91
CA GLU A 38 -1.16 -8.20 2.87
C GLU A 38 -2.39 -9.05 3.23
N ALA A 39 -2.50 -9.50 4.49
CA ALA A 39 -3.68 -10.17 5.01
C ALA A 39 -4.96 -9.33 4.85
N ALA A 40 -4.92 -8.06 5.28
CA ALA A 40 -6.05 -7.14 5.13
C ALA A 40 -6.44 -6.96 3.66
N PHE A 41 -5.48 -6.70 2.79
CA PHE A 41 -5.73 -6.41 1.37
C PHE A 41 -6.19 -7.63 0.57
N GLN A 42 -5.71 -8.84 0.90
CA GLN A 42 -6.24 -10.06 0.29
C GLN A 42 -7.63 -10.40 0.81
N ALA A 43 -7.91 -10.17 2.10
CA ALA A 43 -9.23 -10.37 2.67
C ALA A 43 -10.32 -9.50 2.04
N LEU A 44 -9.98 -8.29 1.57
CA LEU A 44 -10.93 -7.43 0.85
C LEU A 44 -11.49 -8.07 -0.43
N LYS A 45 -10.79 -9.06 -1.01
CA LYS A 45 -11.28 -9.83 -2.17
C LYS A 45 -12.21 -10.97 -1.78
N PHE A 46 -12.30 -11.29 -0.49
CA PHE A 46 -13.07 -12.43 0.04
C PHE A 46 -13.65 -12.08 1.41
N TRP A 47 -14.34 -10.93 1.51
CA TRP A 47 -14.69 -10.37 2.82
C TRP A 47 -15.57 -11.29 3.68
N ASP A 48 -16.42 -12.11 3.06
CA ASP A 48 -17.23 -13.11 3.76
C ASP A 48 -16.38 -14.19 4.45
N GLN A 49 -15.13 -14.37 4.01
CA GLN A 49 -14.13 -15.27 4.57
C GLN A 49 -12.94 -14.49 5.17
N ALA A 50 -13.13 -13.20 5.49
CA ALA A 50 -12.06 -12.34 6.00
C ALA A 50 -11.41 -12.87 7.30
N ASN A 51 -12.19 -13.56 8.14
CA ASN A 51 -11.73 -14.19 9.38
C ASN A 51 -10.59 -15.20 9.13
N ASP A 52 -10.55 -15.83 7.96
CA ASP A 52 -9.50 -16.78 7.60
C ASP A 52 -8.16 -16.09 7.29
N PHE A 53 -8.19 -14.79 6.99
CA PHE A 53 -7.00 -13.99 6.69
C PHE A 53 -6.47 -13.24 7.91
N GLU A 54 -7.32 -12.92 8.89
CA GLU A 54 -6.96 -12.19 10.12
C GLU A 54 -5.64 -12.64 10.77
N PRO A 55 -5.42 -13.95 11.03
CA PRO A 55 -4.22 -14.40 11.73
C PRO A 55 -3.00 -14.60 10.82
N LEU A 56 -3.17 -14.57 9.48
CA LEU A 56 -2.14 -15.02 8.55
C LEU A 56 -0.97 -14.05 8.49
N SER A 57 0.23 -14.59 8.28
CA SER A 57 1.39 -13.81 7.83
C SER A 57 1.19 -13.32 6.39
N GLY A 58 1.99 -12.34 5.95
CA GLY A 58 1.92 -11.85 4.58
C GLY A 58 2.08 -12.96 3.53
N PRO A 59 3.13 -13.80 3.59
CA PRO A 59 3.27 -14.93 2.67
C PRO A 59 2.09 -15.91 2.72
N ALA A 60 1.59 -16.24 3.91
CA ALA A 60 0.46 -17.16 4.06
C ALA A 60 -0.84 -16.59 3.47
N ALA A 61 -1.10 -15.29 3.67
CA ALA A 61 -2.23 -14.59 3.06
C ALA A 61 -2.14 -14.58 1.53
N PHE A 62 -0.96 -14.32 0.98
CA PHE A 62 -0.71 -14.36 -0.46
C PHE A 62 -0.96 -15.77 -1.03
N PHE A 63 -0.46 -16.82 -0.38
CA PHE A 63 -0.70 -18.20 -0.81
C PHE A 63 -2.18 -18.59 -0.72
N LYS A 64 -2.88 -18.18 0.35
CA LYS A 64 -4.32 -18.42 0.47
C LYS A 64 -5.09 -17.71 -0.66
N TYR A 65 -4.78 -16.45 -0.96
CA TYR A 65 -5.33 -15.75 -2.12
C TYR A 65 -5.09 -16.55 -3.42
N ARG A 66 -3.87 -17.04 -3.65
CA ARG A 66 -3.53 -17.86 -4.83
C ARG A 66 -4.39 -19.12 -4.96
N SER A 67 -4.73 -19.78 -3.85
CA SER A 67 -5.64 -20.94 -3.87
C SER A 67 -7.11 -20.60 -4.15
N MET A 68 -7.50 -19.32 -4.06
CA MET A 68 -8.89 -18.87 -4.12
C MET A 68 -9.18 -17.94 -5.30
N GLN A 69 -8.21 -17.64 -6.18
CA GLN A 69 -8.29 -16.55 -7.17
C GLN A 69 -9.55 -16.57 -8.07
N GLY A 70 -10.14 -17.74 -8.32
CA GLY A 70 -11.35 -17.88 -9.15
C GLY A 70 -12.63 -17.26 -8.55
N HIS A 71 -12.62 -16.88 -7.27
CA HIS A 71 -13.78 -16.33 -6.56
C HIS A 71 -13.51 -14.92 -6.00
N ALA A 72 -12.48 -14.24 -6.49
CA ALA A 72 -12.09 -12.94 -5.98
C ALA A 72 -13.15 -11.88 -6.32
N ASP A 73 -13.56 -11.10 -5.32
CA ASP A 73 -14.32 -9.89 -5.48
C ASP A 73 -13.40 -8.75 -5.96
N PHE A 74 -13.67 -8.24 -7.17
CA PHE A 74 -12.93 -7.13 -7.78
C PHE A 74 -13.50 -5.76 -7.43
N GLU A 75 -14.62 -5.69 -6.72
CA GLU A 75 -15.11 -4.47 -6.05
C GLU A 75 -14.46 -4.30 -4.66
N TYR A 76 -13.64 -5.27 -4.23
CA TYR A 76 -12.86 -5.24 -2.99
C TYR A 76 -13.73 -4.89 -1.78
N ALA A 77 -14.82 -5.64 -1.58
CA ALA A 77 -15.74 -5.44 -0.48
C ALA A 77 -16.42 -4.05 -0.46
N GLY A 78 -16.62 -3.46 -1.65
CA GLY A 78 -17.25 -2.15 -1.84
C GLY A 78 -16.29 -0.96 -1.85
N PHE A 79 -14.97 -1.17 -1.86
CA PHE A 79 -14.00 -0.10 -2.09
C PHE A 79 -13.93 0.33 -3.57
N GLY A 80 -14.42 -0.51 -4.48
CA GLY A 80 -14.64 -0.23 -5.90
C GLY A 80 -13.41 -0.37 -6.80
N SER A 81 -12.20 -0.44 -6.24
CA SER A 81 -11.01 -0.75 -7.03
C SER A 81 -9.86 -1.24 -6.17
N ASN A 82 -8.90 -1.90 -6.83
CA ASN A 82 -7.63 -2.31 -6.25
C ASN A 82 -6.88 -1.14 -5.60
N TRP A 83 -6.82 -0.01 -6.32
CA TRP A 83 -6.19 1.22 -5.88
C TRP A 83 -6.79 1.74 -4.56
N LYS A 84 -8.12 1.87 -4.52
CA LYS A 84 -8.85 2.40 -3.35
C LYS A 84 -8.80 1.45 -2.16
N ALA A 85 -8.86 0.14 -2.41
CA ALA A 85 -8.74 -0.89 -1.40
C ALA A 85 -7.39 -0.83 -0.69
N MET A 86 -6.28 -0.80 -1.43
CA MET A 86 -4.96 -0.67 -0.83
C MET A 86 -4.78 0.67 -0.12
N ALA A 87 -5.26 1.77 -0.71
CA ALA A 87 -5.19 3.09 -0.08
C ALA A 87 -5.83 3.07 1.31
N SER A 88 -6.99 2.42 1.43
CA SER A 88 -7.71 2.28 2.71
C SER A 88 -6.93 1.43 3.73
N VAL A 89 -6.28 0.35 3.29
CA VAL A 89 -5.40 -0.47 4.15
C VAL A 89 -4.20 0.35 4.64
N LEU A 90 -3.57 1.12 3.76
CA LEU A 90 -2.42 1.96 4.10
C LEU A 90 -2.83 3.12 5.03
N GLU A 91 -4.00 3.73 4.85
CA GLU A 91 -4.53 4.75 5.75
C GLU A 91 -4.67 4.24 7.19
N VAL A 92 -5.11 3.00 7.37
CA VAL A 92 -5.16 2.37 8.70
C VAL A 92 -3.75 2.05 9.21
N LYS A 93 -2.88 1.48 8.38
CA LYS A 93 -1.51 1.11 8.79
C LYS A 93 -0.65 2.31 9.17
N PHE A 94 -0.80 3.42 8.45
CA PHE A 94 -0.04 4.66 8.64
C PHE A 94 -0.89 5.77 9.27
N ALA A 95 -1.93 5.39 10.01
CA ALA A 95 -2.77 6.28 10.80
C ALA A 95 -1.93 7.20 11.72
N PRO A 96 -2.27 8.50 11.85
CA PRO A 96 -1.61 9.40 12.78
C PRO A 96 -1.53 8.82 14.21
N GLY A 97 -0.37 8.97 14.85
CA GLY A 97 -0.11 8.44 16.19
C GLY A 97 0.39 6.99 16.23
N THR A 98 0.49 6.31 15.08
CA THR A 98 1.14 5.00 14.97
C THR A 98 2.65 5.13 14.74
N LEU A 99 3.43 4.12 15.19
CA LEU A 99 4.86 4.01 14.86
C LEU A 99 5.11 4.01 13.35
N MET A 100 4.22 3.38 12.57
CA MET A 100 4.37 3.35 11.11
C MET A 100 4.24 4.74 10.48
N ALA A 101 3.33 5.58 10.99
CA ALA A 101 3.23 6.97 10.55
C ALA A 101 4.51 7.76 10.86
N GLU A 102 5.10 7.56 12.04
CA GLU A 102 6.39 8.18 12.41
C GLU A 102 7.53 7.71 11.49
N LEU A 103 7.62 6.41 11.20
CA LEU A 103 8.63 5.86 10.30
C LEU A 103 8.46 6.36 8.87
N LEU A 104 7.22 6.49 8.38
CA LEU A 104 6.94 7.07 7.08
C LEU A 104 7.35 8.55 7.03
N ASP A 105 7.10 9.31 8.08
CA ASP A 105 7.52 10.71 8.20
C ASP A 105 9.06 10.85 8.14
N LEU A 106 9.79 9.97 8.81
CA LEU A 106 11.26 9.98 8.80
C LEU A 106 11.88 9.77 7.41
N THR A 107 11.13 9.28 6.42
CA THR A 107 11.60 9.21 5.04
C THR A 107 11.76 10.58 4.37
N GLY A 108 11.31 11.67 5.02
CA GLY A 108 11.53 13.04 4.57
C GLY A 108 10.92 13.30 3.19
N ASP A 109 11.73 13.85 2.28
CA ASP A 109 11.36 14.08 0.88
C ASP A 109 11.90 13.00 -0.06
N ALA A 110 12.31 11.83 0.47
CA ALA A 110 12.79 10.74 -0.36
C ALA A 110 11.70 10.23 -1.32
N PHE A 111 12.10 9.86 -2.53
CA PHE A 111 11.27 9.09 -3.45
C PHE A 111 11.16 7.66 -2.93
N LEU A 112 9.95 7.20 -2.65
CA LEU A 112 9.71 5.83 -2.17
C LEU A 112 9.53 4.91 -3.37
N LEU A 113 10.44 3.94 -3.50
CA LEU A 113 10.44 2.95 -4.57
C LEU A 113 10.23 1.57 -3.96
N GLU A 114 9.11 0.94 -4.28
CA GLU A 114 8.91 -0.48 -4.03
C GLU A 114 9.66 -1.25 -5.11
N HIS A 115 10.78 -1.87 -4.73
CA HIS A 115 11.61 -2.65 -5.62
C HIS A 115 11.40 -4.12 -5.39
N ASN A 116 11.09 -4.88 -6.45
CA ASN A 116 11.07 -6.33 -6.39
C ASN A 116 12.29 -6.91 -7.12
N GLU A 117 12.74 -8.10 -6.72
CA GLU A 117 13.94 -8.72 -7.29
C GLU A 117 13.68 -9.51 -8.59
N ILE A 118 12.41 -9.80 -8.89
CA ILE A 118 12.00 -10.75 -9.92
C ILE A 118 11.16 -10.03 -10.99
N PRO A 119 11.69 -9.82 -12.21
CA PRO A 119 10.94 -9.22 -13.30
C PRO A 119 9.62 -9.96 -13.56
N GLY A 120 8.57 -9.20 -13.85
CA GLY A 120 7.23 -9.70 -14.11
C GLY A 120 6.46 -10.15 -12.87
N ARG A 121 7.05 -10.08 -11.67
CA ARG A 121 6.35 -10.46 -10.42
C ARG A 121 5.23 -9.49 -10.06
N ASP A 122 5.49 -8.19 -10.22
CA ASP A 122 4.52 -7.14 -9.93
C ASP A 122 4.82 -5.86 -10.73
N CYS A 123 4.06 -5.60 -11.78
CA CYS A 123 4.20 -4.39 -12.58
C CYS A 123 3.35 -3.20 -12.10
N ILE A 124 2.53 -3.39 -11.07
CA ILE A 124 1.57 -2.38 -10.61
C ILE A 124 2.06 -1.74 -9.30
N TRP A 125 2.28 -2.53 -8.25
CA TRP A 125 2.65 -2.01 -6.94
C TRP A 125 4.12 -1.64 -6.84
N SER A 126 4.96 -2.19 -7.71
CA SER A 126 6.40 -2.04 -7.67
C SER A 126 6.98 -1.44 -8.97
N ASP A 127 8.29 -1.27 -8.99
CA ASP A 127 9.07 -0.87 -10.17
C ASP A 127 9.31 -1.99 -11.19
N ASN A 128 8.81 -3.21 -10.91
CA ASN A 128 9.01 -4.40 -11.72
C ASN A 128 10.49 -4.78 -11.93
N GLN A 129 11.35 -4.49 -10.96
CA GLN A 129 12.81 -4.70 -10.95
C GLN A 129 13.60 -3.82 -11.94
N GLN A 130 13.02 -3.48 -13.09
CA GLN A 130 13.69 -2.74 -14.17
C GLN A 130 13.19 -1.32 -14.37
N GLY A 131 12.22 -0.87 -13.56
CA GLY A 131 11.68 0.48 -13.58
C GLY A 131 10.52 0.68 -14.55
N ASP A 132 10.02 -0.36 -15.20
CA ASP A 132 8.85 -0.31 -16.09
C ASP A 132 7.52 -0.60 -15.36
N GLY A 133 7.56 -0.87 -14.06
CA GLY A 133 6.38 -0.94 -13.20
C GLY A 133 5.84 0.44 -12.78
N LEU A 134 4.61 0.47 -12.25
CA LEU A 134 3.94 1.72 -11.87
C LEU A 134 4.31 2.24 -10.48
N ASN A 135 4.92 1.41 -9.61
CA ASN A 135 5.28 1.77 -8.24
C ASN A 135 4.13 2.39 -7.43
N TRP A 136 2.91 1.84 -7.56
CA TRP A 136 1.73 2.36 -6.88
C TRP A 136 1.86 2.37 -5.36
N LEU A 137 2.60 1.42 -4.77
CA LEU A 137 2.79 1.40 -3.32
C LEU A 137 3.60 2.62 -2.86
N GLY A 138 4.73 2.88 -3.52
CA GLY A 138 5.54 4.07 -3.25
C GLY A 138 4.76 5.36 -3.46
N LEU A 139 3.94 5.42 -4.51
CA LEU A 139 3.07 6.56 -4.81
C LEU A 139 2.08 6.84 -3.67
N GLN A 140 1.31 5.84 -3.25
CA GLN A 140 0.32 5.99 -2.18
C GLN A 140 0.98 6.38 -0.85
N LEU A 141 2.13 5.78 -0.52
CA LEU A 141 2.87 6.13 0.69
C LEU A 141 3.36 7.59 0.65
N MET A 142 3.83 8.09 -0.50
CA MET A 142 4.22 9.50 -0.62
C MET A 142 3.03 10.47 -0.51
N LEU A 143 1.84 10.08 -1.00
CA LEU A 143 0.61 10.84 -0.77
C LEU A 143 0.18 10.84 0.70
N LEU A 144 0.27 9.69 1.38
CA LEU A 144 -0.10 9.55 2.80
C LEU A 144 0.85 10.32 3.71
N ARG A 145 2.16 10.28 3.43
CA ARG A 145 3.21 10.99 4.17
C ARG A 145 2.92 12.48 4.32
N GLU A 146 2.27 13.09 3.33
CA GLU A 146 2.01 14.54 3.34
C GLU A 146 0.66 14.94 3.95
N GLN A 147 -0.27 14.01 4.19
CA GLN A 147 -1.55 14.37 4.83
C GLN A 147 -1.42 15.13 6.16
N PRO A 148 -0.49 14.77 7.08
CA PRO A 148 -0.30 15.53 8.32
C PRO A 148 0.62 16.76 8.16
N ARG A 149 1.33 16.90 7.02
CA ARG A 149 2.32 17.97 6.82
C ARG A 149 1.67 19.24 6.27
N LYS A 150 2.24 20.40 6.64
CA LYS A 150 1.96 21.67 5.94
C LYS A 150 2.66 21.73 4.57
N SER A 151 3.73 20.97 4.38
CA SER A 151 4.40 20.81 3.08
C SER A 151 3.53 19.95 2.17
N ARG A 152 3.34 20.42 0.93
CA ARG A 152 2.54 19.77 -0.11
C ARG A 152 3.35 19.46 -1.35
N PHE A 153 4.67 19.28 -1.23
CA PHE A 153 5.54 19.15 -2.40
C PHE A 153 5.16 17.90 -3.22
N TRP A 154 5.15 16.72 -2.59
CA TRP A 154 4.75 15.47 -3.22
C TRP A 154 3.30 15.48 -3.64
N SER A 155 2.37 15.91 -2.80
CA SER A 155 0.95 15.97 -3.14
C SER A 155 0.72 16.87 -4.35
N ALA A 156 1.33 18.05 -4.40
CA ALA A 156 1.18 18.96 -5.53
C ALA A 156 1.83 18.40 -6.80
N TRP A 157 2.99 17.75 -6.69
CA TRP A 157 3.65 17.15 -7.85
C TRP A 157 2.95 15.88 -8.33
N LEU A 158 2.65 14.94 -7.44
CA LEU A 158 1.96 13.68 -7.71
C LEU A 158 0.58 13.94 -8.32
N LEU A 159 -0.22 14.86 -7.77
CA LEU A 159 -1.56 15.14 -8.29
C LEU A 159 -1.56 15.82 -9.68
N ARG A 160 -0.41 16.25 -10.20
CA ARG A 160 -0.26 16.68 -11.60
C ARG A 160 0.01 15.53 -12.56
N HIS A 161 0.54 14.43 -12.05
CA HIS A 161 1.06 13.30 -12.83
C HIS A 161 0.35 11.97 -12.53
N CYS A 162 -0.59 11.99 -11.58
CA CYS A 162 -1.36 10.85 -11.13
C CYS A 162 -2.82 11.24 -10.85
N ASP A 163 -3.75 10.45 -11.36
CA ASP A 163 -5.15 10.51 -10.96
C ASP A 163 -5.32 9.89 -9.57
N ARG A 164 -5.77 10.70 -8.61
CA ARG A 164 -5.94 10.26 -7.21
C ARG A 164 -6.97 9.14 -7.03
N GLN A 165 -7.96 9.04 -7.91
CA GLN A 165 -9.07 8.09 -7.80
C GLN A 165 -8.75 6.74 -8.43
N THR A 166 -7.96 6.73 -9.49
CA THR A 166 -7.67 5.50 -10.25
C THR A 166 -6.24 4.99 -10.04
N GLY A 167 -5.31 5.88 -9.66
CA GLY A 167 -3.88 5.58 -9.66
C GLY A 167 -3.26 5.67 -11.04
N ASP A 168 -3.99 6.10 -12.08
CA ASP A 168 -3.44 6.27 -13.42
C ASP A 168 -2.33 7.31 -13.39
N VAL A 169 -1.24 7.02 -14.10
CA VAL A 169 -0.02 7.83 -14.09
C VAL A 169 0.45 8.16 -15.50
N ASP A 170 1.02 9.35 -15.65
CA ASP A 170 1.57 9.83 -16.91
C ASP A 170 3.03 9.40 -17.15
N GLU A 171 3.61 9.87 -18.25
CA GLU A 171 4.99 9.58 -18.64
C GLU A 171 6.02 10.19 -17.67
N VAL A 172 5.73 11.33 -17.06
CA VAL A 172 6.66 12.00 -16.12
C VAL A 172 6.85 11.17 -14.87
N TRP A 173 5.75 10.61 -14.33
CA TRP A 173 5.83 9.66 -13.23
C TRP A 173 6.62 8.40 -13.63
N ARG A 174 6.28 7.77 -14.76
CA ARG A 174 6.98 6.56 -15.24
C ARG A 174 8.48 6.79 -15.41
N ASN A 175 8.86 7.92 -16.00
CA ASN A 175 10.26 8.33 -16.13
C ASN A 175 10.95 8.51 -14.77
N SER A 176 10.21 8.93 -13.73
CA SER A 176 10.75 9.07 -12.38
C SER A 176 11.01 7.72 -11.73
N VAL A 177 10.09 6.75 -11.89
CA VAL A 177 10.27 5.36 -11.44
C VAL A 177 11.49 4.72 -12.12
N GLN A 178 11.62 4.85 -13.45
CA GLN A 178 12.78 4.35 -14.19
C GLN A 178 14.11 4.91 -13.68
N ARG A 179 14.18 6.24 -13.44
CA ARG A 179 15.38 6.88 -12.91
C ARG A 179 15.70 6.40 -11.49
N ALA A 180 14.70 6.21 -10.64
CA ALA A 180 14.88 5.70 -9.29
C ALA A 180 15.43 4.27 -9.31
N ALA A 181 14.84 3.38 -10.13
CA ALA A 181 15.31 2.01 -10.30
C ALA A 181 16.75 1.95 -10.85
N ALA A 182 17.08 2.79 -11.84
CA ALA A 182 18.44 2.87 -12.38
C ALA A 182 19.47 3.32 -11.33
N ARG A 183 19.11 4.30 -10.48
CA ARG A 183 19.96 4.75 -9.37
C ARG A 183 20.15 3.67 -8.32
N LEU A 184 19.09 2.92 -7.98
CA LEU A 184 19.19 1.80 -7.05
C LEU A 184 20.18 0.75 -7.56
N LYS A 185 20.07 0.34 -8.84
CA LYS A 185 21.01 -0.60 -9.47
C LYS A 185 22.45 -0.09 -9.46
N GLY A 186 22.65 1.20 -9.72
CA GLY A 186 23.97 1.84 -9.66
C GLY A 186 24.56 1.82 -8.24
N ALA A 187 23.74 1.99 -7.21
CA ALA A 187 24.15 2.02 -5.82
C ALA A 187 24.41 0.63 -5.21
N THR A 188 23.65 -0.39 -5.63
CA THR A 188 23.78 -1.76 -5.11
C THR A 188 24.91 -2.56 -5.76
N GLY A 189 25.56 -2.02 -6.79
CA GLY A 189 26.71 -2.66 -7.46
C GLY A 189 26.37 -4.00 -8.12
N VAL A 190 25.08 -4.32 -8.30
CA VAL A 190 24.63 -5.54 -8.97
C VAL A 190 25.03 -5.43 -10.43
N ARG A 191 26.22 -5.96 -10.76
CA ARG A 191 26.62 -6.25 -12.12
C ARG A 191 25.60 -7.26 -12.66
N SER A 192 24.71 -6.80 -13.52
CA SER A 192 23.91 -7.70 -14.36
C SER A 192 24.88 -8.62 -15.09
N GLY A 193 24.90 -9.90 -14.71
CA GLY A 193 25.61 -10.94 -15.44
C GLY A 193 25.18 -10.88 -16.90
N ARG A 194 26.17 -10.74 -17.78
CA ARG A 194 25.99 -11.00 -19.21
C ARG A 194 25.88 -12.49 -19.44
#